data_AF-A0AAV5Z5G8-F1
#
_entry.id   AF-A0AAV5Z5G8-F1
#
_cell.length_a   1.000
_cell.length_b   1.000
_cell.length_c   1.000
_cell.angle_alpha   90.00
_cell.angle_beta   90.00
_cell.angle_gamma   90.00
#
_symmetry.space_group_name_H-M   'P 1'
#
loop_
_entity.id
_entity.type
_entity.pdbx_description
1 polymer ?
#
loop_
_entity_poly.entity_id
_entity_poly.type
_entity_poly.pdbx_seq_one_letter_code
_entity_poly.pdbx_strand_id
1 'polypeptide(L)'
;MDAIDLWLLRYESVHTFVADDLVDGLTEAQVRGRPAPGANPVAWLIWHVMRIEDVCVNRFILDRPQVLDAGWLERLRVGRRDVGTGMDDTQVDALCAAVDVEQLRGYCRAVTRATLDAVPLLRNLDLEALVPAERVKHVCTAEGAVDPSAPWLTEFWAGGRSRAWILFQTSLLHVYGHYFEGLATKGLWGARSR
;
A
#
# COMPACT_ATOMS: atom_id res chain seq x y z
N MET A 1 -2.13 -10.92 -25.05
CA MET A 1 -2.28 -10.87 -23.59
C MET A 1 -1.07 -11.55 -22.98
N ASP A 2 -0.11 -10.75 -22.53
CA ASP A 2 1.04 -11.19 -21.73
C ASP A 2 0.75 -11.04 -20.21
N ALA A 3 1.76 -11.31 -19.36
CA ALA A 3 1.62 -11.20 -17.91
C ALA A 3 1.30 -9.76 -17.45
N ILE A 4 1.83 -8.73 -18.13
CA ILE A 4 1.55 -7.33 -17.82
C ILE A 4 0.14 -6.95 -18.26
N ASP A 5 -0.34 -7.46 -19.39
CA ASP A 5 -1.73 -7.28 -19.83
C ASP A 5 -2.71 -7.88 -18.80
N LEU A 6 -2.41 -9.08 -18.27
CA LEU A 6 -3.21 -9.71 -17.23
C LEU A 6 -3.17 -8.93 -15.91
N TRP A 7 -2.00 -8.45 -15.52
CA TRP A 7 -1.83 -7.61 -14.33
C TRP A 7 -2.63 -6.31 -14.46
N LEU A 8 -2.52 -5.60 -15.60
CA LEU A 8 -3.25 -4.36 -15.88
C LEU A 8 -4.76 -4.53 -15.77
N LEU A 9 -5.30 -5.62 -16.32
CA LEU A 9 -6.73 -5.93 -16.26
C LEU A 9 -7.27 -5.95 -14.82
N ARG A 10 -6.46 -6.40 -13.86
CA ARG A 10 -6.83 -6.48 -12.44
C ARG A 10 -6.40 -5.27 -11.65
N TYR A 11 -5.34 -4.60 -12.06
CA TYR A 11 -4.81 -3.43 -11.40
C TYR A 11 -5.79 -2.26 -11.52
N GLU A 12 -6.21 -1.94 -12.74
CA GLU A 12 -7.13 -0.83 -13.01
C GLU A 12 -8.51 -1.03 -12.38
N SER A 13 -8.96 -2.29 -12.23
CA SER A 13 -10.27 -2.62 -11.68
C SER A 13 -10.40 -2.47 -10.17
N VAL A 14 -9.37 -2.01 -9.46
CA VAL A 14 -9.45 -1.62 -8.04
C VAL A 14 -8.72 -0.30 -7.79
N HIS A 15 -7.48 -0.14 -8.28
CA HIS A 15 -6.62 0.98 -7.87
C HIS A 15 -7.16 2.35 -8.29
N THR A 16 -7.95 2.40 -9.37
CA THR A 16 -8.54 3.66 -9.85
C THR A 16 -9.65 4.19 -8.95
N PHE A 17 -10.25 3.36 -8.10
CA PHE A 17 -11.37 3.76 -7.24
C PHE A 17 -11.25 3.30 -5.78
N VAL A 18 -10.24 2.51 -5.39
CA VAL A 18 -10.16 1.87 -4.06
C VAL A 18 -10.32 2.88 -2.92
N ALA A 19 -9.62 4.01 -2.97
CA ALA A 19 -9.72 5.02 -1.92
C ALA A 19 -11.09 5.69 -1.91
N ASP A 20 -11.66 5.96 -3.08
CA ASP A 20 -12.93 6.67 -3.25
C ASP A 20 -14.11 5.79 -2.83
N ASP A 21 -14.10 4.53 -3.26
CA ASP A 21 -15.10 3.55 -2.85
C ASP A 21 -15.01 3.28 -1.36
N LEU A 22 -13.81 3.15 -0.77
CA LEU A 22 -13.69 2.88 0.66
C LEU A 22 -14.18 4.03 1.55
N VAL A 23 -14.09 5.28 1.10
CA VAL A 23 -14.61 6.44 1.85
C VAL A 23 -16.08 6.75 1.54
N ASP A 24 -16.63 6.28 0.41
CA ASP A 24 -18.02 6.57 0.04
C ASP A 24 -19.00 6.10 1.11
N GLY A 25 -19.94 6.99 1.47
CA GLY A 25 -20.95 6.72 2.49
C GLY A 25 -20.43 6.72 3.94
N LEU A 26 -19.16 7.04 4.19
CA LEU A 26 -18.62 7.26 5.53
C LEU A 26 -18.43 8.74 5.84
N THR A 27 -18.65 9.10 7.10
CA THR A 27 -18.15 10.38 7.64
C THR A 27 -16.65 10.32 7.84
N GLU A 28 -15.97 11.47 7.87
CA GLU A 28 -14.53 11.52 8.13
C GLU A 28 -14.15 10.86 9.47
N ALA A 29 -14.99 11.02 10.50
CA ALA A 29 -14.81 10.35 11.80
C ALA A 29 -14.84 8.82 11.68
N GLN A 30 -15.67 8.26 10.79
CA GLN A 30 -15.72 6.81 10.53
C GLN A 30 -14.57 6.33 9.65
N VAL A 31 -14.09 7.16 8.71
CA VAL A 31 -12.89 6.87 7.91
C VAL A 31 -11.66 6.73 8.81
N ARG A 32 -11.53 7.62 9.81
CA ARG A 32 -10.44 7.62 10.79
C ARG A 32 -10.64 6.63 11.94
N GLY A 33 -11.89 6.28 12.23
CA GLY A 33 -12.28 5.54 13.41
C GLY A 33 -12.29 4.03 13.21
N ARG A 34 -12.36 3.33 14.34
CA ARG A 34 -12.46 1.88 14.43
C ARG A 34 -13.88 1.45 14.81
N PRO A 35 -14.59 0.66 13.98
CA PRO A 35 -15.97 0.25 14.28
C PRO A 35 -16.08 -0.82 15.36
N ALA A 36 -15.04 -1.63 15.53
CA ALA A 36 -15.00 -2.72 16.50
C ALA A 36 -13.55 -3.01 16.94
N PRO A 37 -13.32 -3.53 18.15
CA PRO A 37 -11.98 -3.92 18.60
C PRO A 37 -11.28 -4.84 17.59
N GLY A 38 -10.01 -4.55 17.27
CA GLY A 38 -9.21 -5.31 16.31
C GLY A 38 -9.50 -5.05 14.83
N ALA A 39 -10.51 -4.27 14.44
CA ALA A 39 -10.76 -3.90 13.04
C ALA A 39 -9.89 -2.71 12.62
N ASN A 40 -9.19 -2.77 11.49
CA ASN A 40 -8.39 -1.63 11.05
C ASN A 40 -9.28 -0.47 10.54
N PRO A 41 -8.97 0.80 10.87
CA PRO A 41 -9.63 1.96 10.27
C PRO A 41 -9.40 2.05 8.76
N VAL A 42 -10.38 2.59 8.04
CA VAL A 42 -10.31 2.74 6.57
C VAL A 42 -9.12 3.62 6.14
N ALA A 43 -8.85 4.71 6.87
CA ALA A 43 -7.70 5.58 6.61
C ALA A 43 -6.37 4.81 6.68
N TRP A 44 -6.20 3.96 7.69
CA TRP A 44 -4.99 3.14 7.82
C TRP A 44 -4.88 2.13 6.69
N LEU A 45 -5.97 1.45 6.33
CA LEU A 45 -5.97 0.45 5.25
C LEU A 45 -5.54 1.06 3.91
N ILE A 46 -6.09 2.21 3.52
CA ILE A 46 -5.71 2.91 2.28
C ILE A 46 -4.23 3.32 2.32
N TRP A 47 -3.78 3.90 3.45
CA TRP A 47 -2.39 4.31 3.61
C TRP A 47 -1.44 3.12 3.53
N HIS A 48 -1.74 2.04 4.26
CA HIS A 48 -0.94 0.83 4.39
C HIS A 48 -0.69 0.17 3.04
N VAL A 49 -1.75 -0.07 2.26
CA VAL A 49 -1.62 -0.74 0.97
C VAL A 49 -0.83 0.10 -0.04
N MET A 50 -1.02 1.42 -0.04
CA MET A 50 -0.29 2.33 -0.92
C MET A 50 1.17 2.52 -0.51
N ARG A 51 1.48 2.43 0.78
CA ARG A 51 2.88 2.40 1.26
C ARG A 51 3.59 1.13 0.80
N ILE A 52 2.94 -0.02 0.92
CA ILE A 52 3.52 -1.30 0.48
C ILE A 52 3.74 -1.30 -1.03
N GLU A 53 2.75 -0.90 -1.81
CA GLU A 53 2.90 -0.83 -3.26
C GLU A 53 4.03 0.12 -3.67
N ASP A 54 4.07 1.33 -3.09
CA ASP A 54 5.10 2.33 -3.42
C ASP A 54 6.52 1.80 -3.16
N VAL A 55 6.77 1.21 -1.99
CA VAL A 55 8.07 0.59 -1.67
C VAL A 55 8.38 -0.53 -2.65
N CYS A 56 7.45 -1.45 -2.87
CA CYS A 56 7.72 -2.68 -3.63
C CYS A 56 7.91 -2.40 -5.13
N VAL A 57 7.08 -1.55 -5.73
CA VAL A 57 7.20 -1.20 -7.14
C VAL A 57 8.43 -0.31 -7.35
N ASN A 58 8.61 0.75 -6.56
CA ASN A 58 9.67 1.72 -6.83
C ASN A 58 11.03 1.27 -6.31
N ARG A 59 11.15 0.71 -5.10
CA ARG A 59 12.44 0.31 -4.53
C ARG A 59 12.85 -1.11 -4.88
N PHE A 60 11.93 -2.10 -4.82
CA PHE A 60 12.34 -3.48 -5.05
C PHE A 60 12.47 -3.82 -6.53
N ILE A 61 11.45 -3.50 -7.33
CA ILE A 61 11.37 -3.88 -8.74
C ILE A 61 12.19 -2.92 -9.62
N LEU A 62 11.89 -1.61 -9.55
CA LEU A 62 12.43 -0.60 -10.46
C LEU A 62 13.73 0.06 -9.95
N ASP A 63 14.03 -0.06 -8.65
CA ASP A 63 15.18 0.57 -7.99
C ASP A 63 15.31 2.08 -8.25
N ARG A 64 14.20 2.82 -8.10
CA ARG A 64 14.09 4.28 -8.24
C ARG A 64 13.50 4.92 -6.96
N PRO A 65 13.53 6.25 -6.79
CA PRO A 65 12.90 6.91 -5.64
C PRO A 65 11.42 6.56 -5.46
N GLN A 66 10.94 6.55 -4.22
CA GLN A 66 9.53 6.32 -3.90
C GLN A 66 8.69 7.53 -4.29
N VAL A 67 7.41 7.30 -4.55
CA VAL A 67 6.44 8.40 -4.66
C VAL A 67 6.43 9.19 -3.35
N LEU A 68 6.52 8.50 -2.21
CA LEU A 68 6.61 9.11 -0.88
C LEU A 68 7.66 10.23 -0.78
N ASP A 69 8.79 10.07 -1.46
CA ASP A 69 9.94 10.99 -1.39
C ASP A 69 9.63 12.38 -2.00
N ALA A 70 8.53 12.52 -2.76
CA ALA A 70 8.04 13.79 -3.28
C ALA A 70 7.27 14.64 -2.23
N GLY A 71 7.73 14.62 -0.97
CA GLY A 71 7.17 15.43 0.14
C GLY A 71 5.85 14.91 0.71
N TRP A 72 5.49 13.65 0.49
CA TRP A 72 4.18 13.15 0.91
C TRP A 72 4.03 12.95 2.41
N LEU A 73 5.09 12.70 3.17
CA LEU A 73 5.00 12.57 4.64
C LEU A 73 4.42 13.85 5.28
N GLU A 74 4.91 15.01 4.87
CA GLU A 74 4.42 16.31 5.34
C GLU A 74 2.97 16.55 4.90
N ARG A 75 2.68 16.31 3.62
CA ARG A 75 1.33 16.47 3.05
C ARG A 75 0.31 15.57 3.73
N LEU A 76 0.69 14.32 4.02
CA LEU A 76 -0.14 13.35 4.73
C LEU A 76 -0.23 13.64 6.22
N ARG A 77 0.67 14.45 6.79
CA ARG A 77 0.84 14.63 8.25
C ARG A 77 1.16 13.32 8.98
N VAL A 78 1.94 12.46 8.35
CA VAL A 78 2.36 11.17 8.91
C VAL A 78 3.87 11.21 9.15
N GLY A 79 4.28 10.95 10.39
CA GLY A 79 5.69 10.95 10.80
C GLY A 79 6.42 9.62 10.56
N ARG A 80 5.78 8.66 9.89
CA ARG A 80 6.29 7.29 9.69
C ARG A 80 6.56 7.02 8.23
N ARG A 81 7.78 6.56 7.92
CA ARG A 81 8.21 6.18 6.57
C ARG A 81 7.91 4.72 6.24
N ASP A 82 7.88 3.87 7.27
CA ASP A 82 7.59 2.45 7.15
C ASP A 82 6.19 2.19 6.63
N VAL A 83 5.92 0.92 6.34
CA VAL A 83 4.63 0.46 5.82
C VAL A 83 3.57 0.23 6.89
N GLY A 84 3.89 0.42 8.18
CA GLY A 84 2.96 0.24 9.30
C GLY A 84 2.67 -1.20 9.71
N THR A 85 3.26 -2.20 9.07
CA THR A 85 3.21 -3.57 9.58
C THR A 85 3.88 -3.63 10.96
N GLY A 86 3.18 -4.23 11.92
CA GLY A 86 3.63 -4.31 13.32
C GLY A 86 3.06 -3.21 14.22
N MET A 87 2.29 -2.26 13.67
CA MET A 87 1.61 -1.25 14.48
C MET A 87 0.57 -1.88 15.42
N ASP A 88 0.55 -1.44 16.67
CA ASP A 88 -0.55 -1.72 17.60
C ASP A 88 -1.75 -0.77 17.38
N ASP A 89 -2.88 -1.07 18.03
CA ASP A 89 -4.10 -0.27 17.89
C ASP A 89 -3.89 1.21 18.27
N THR A 90 -3.05 1.51 19.27
CA THR A 90 -2.78 2.90 19.70
C THR A 90 -2.02 3.66 18.63
N GLN A 91 -1.02 3.02 18.01
CA GLN A 91 -0.25 3.60 16.92
C GLN A 91 -1.12 3.81 15.67
N VAL A 92 -1.98 2.84 15.35
CA VAL A 92 -2.92 2.94 14.22
C VAL A 92 -3.88 4.11 14.43
N ASP A 93 -4.47 4.20 15.62
CA ASP A 93 -5.42 5.26 15.95
C ASP A 93 -4.75 6.64 15.94
N ALA A 94 -3.50 6.75 16.43
CA ALA A 94 -2.73 7.99 16.39
C ALA A 94 -2.41 8.44 14.95
N LEU A 95 -2.03 7.51 14.06
CA LEU A 95 -1.83 7.81 12.64
C LEU A 95 -3.14 8.29 12.00
N CYS A 96 -4.24 7.59 12.27
CA CYS A 96 -5.55 7.93 11.71
C CYS A 96 -6.11 9.26 12.24
N ALA A 97 -5.77 9.65 13.48
CA ALA A 97 -6.13 10.96 14.02
C ALA A 97 -5.38 12.10 13.32
N ALA A 98 -4.12 11.87 12.93
CA ALA A 98 -3.26 12.90 12.33
C ALA A 98 -3.41 13.03 10.81
N VAL A 99 -3.63 11.91 10.10
CA VAL A 99 -3.52 11.85 8.64
C VAL A 99 -4.47 12.83 7.94
N ASP A 100 -4.02 13.53 6.91
CA ASP A 100 -4.93 14.32 6.08
C ASP A 100 -5.63 13.40 5.06
N VAL A 101 -6.95 13.23 5.18
CA VAL A 101 -7.73 12.24 4.40
C VAL A 101 -7.78 12.60 2.91
N GLU A 102 -7.84 13.89 2.55
CA GLU A 102 -7.83 14.28 1.14
C GLU A 102 -6.44 14.08 0.55
N GLN A 103 -5.40 14.41 1.31
CA GLN A 103 -4.03 14.12 0.90
C GLN A 103 -3.74 12.61 0.82
N LEU A 104 -4.40 11.78 1.64
CA LEU A 104 -4.32 10.32 1.54
C LEU A 104 -4.90 9.80 0.22
N ARG A 105 -6.08 10.30 -0.18
CA ARG A 105 -6.64 10.00 -1.51
C ARG A 105 -5.72 10.50 -2.62
N GLY A 106 -5.12 11.68 -2.45
CA GLY A 106 -4.11 12.21 -3.35
C GLY A 106 -2.88 11.32 -3.49
N TYR A 107 -2.39 10.77 -2.38
CA TYR A 107 -1.25 9.86 -2.36
C TYR A 107 -1.58 8.54 -3.06
N CYS A 108 -2.77 7.97 -2.82
CA CYS A 108 -3.26 6.81 -3.56
C CYS A 108 -3.25 7.06 -5.07
N ARG A 109 -3.83 8.16 -5.55
CA ARG A 109 -3.78 8.54 -6.97
C ARG A 109 -2.35 8.69 -7.51
N ALA A 110 -1.44 9.24 -6.70
CA ALA A 110 -0.05 9.45 -7.10
C ALA A 110 0.73 8.13 -7.23
N VAL A 111 0.55 7.21 -6.29
CA VAL A 111 1.14 5.85 -6.36
C VAL A 111 0.57 5.11 -7.56
N THR A 112 -0.76 5.10 -7.72
CA THR A 112 -1.43 4.44 -8.86
C THR A 112 -0.93 4.96 -10.20
N ARG A 113 -0.83 6.28 -10.35
CA ARG A 113 -0.29 6.88 -11.57
C ARG A 113 1.16 6.49 -11.81
N ALA A 114 2.02 6.56 -10.78
CA ALA A 114 3.44 6.23 -10.92
C ALA A 114 3.67 4.76 -11.29
N THR A 115 2.81 3.86 -10.79
CA THR A 115 2.81 2.43 -11.12
C THR A 115 2.35 2.19 -12.57
N LEU A 116 1.27 2.84 -13.02
CA LEU A 116 0.80 2.76 -14.41
C LEU A 116 1.80 3.36 -15.41
N ASP A 117 2.39 4.51 -15.08
CA ASP A 117 3.42 5.17 -15.91
C ASP A 117 4.69 4.30 -16.04
N ALA A 118 4.91 3.33 -15.13
CA ALA A 118 6.03 2.40 -15.18
C ALA A 118 5.79 1.18 -16.08
N VAL A 119 4.59 0.99 -16.64
CA VAL A 119 4.27 -0.18 -17.49
C VAL A 119 5.27 -0.43 -18.61
N PRO A 120 5.73 0.57 -19.39
CA PRO A 120 6.73 0.33 -20.44
C PRO A 120 8.05 -0.22 -19.88
N LEU A 121 8.45 0.19 -18.67
CA LEU A 121 9.63 -0.35 -18.00
C LEU A 121 9.38 -1.78 -17.53
N LEU A 122 8.23 -2.04 -16.89
CA LEU A 122 7.85 -3.36 -16.41
C LEU A 122 7.82 -4.41 -17.52
N ARG A 123 7.33 -4.04 -18.72
CA ARG A 123 7.34 -4.93 -19.91
C ARG A 123 8.74 -5.28 -20.40
N ASN A 124 9.72 -4.41 -20.16
CA ASN A 124 11.11 -4.62 -20.57
C ASN A 124 11.95 -5.33 -19.49
N LEU A 125 11.39 -5.59 -18.31
CA LEU A 125 12.08 -6.31 -17.25
C LEU A 125 11.94 -7.82 -17.41
N ASP A 126 12.99 -8.54 -17.02
CA ASP A 126 12.86 -9.95 -16.68
C ASP A 126 12.05 -10.08 -15.38
N LEU A 127 10.78 -10.46 -15.53
CA LEU A 127 9.85 -10.64 -14.43
C LEU A 127 10.10 -11.92 -13.62
N GLU A 128 10.81 -12.91 -14.19
CA GLU A 128 11.14 -14.17 -13.50
C GLU A 128 12.38 -14.00 -12.60
N ALA A 129 13.29 -13.09 -12.97
CA ALA A 129 14.45 -12.80 -12.15
C ALA A 129 14.08 -12.36 -10.72
N LEU A 130 14.88 -12.87 -9.79
CA LEU A 130 14.74 -12.58 -8.37
C LEU A 130 15.10 -11.13 -8.06
N VAL A 131 14.35 -10.52 -7.13
CA VAL A 131 14.78 -9.27 -6.53
C VAL A 131 15.99 -9.56 -5.62
N PRO A 132 17.10 -8.81 -5.74
CA PRO A 132 18.26 -9.02 -4.89
C PRO A 132 17.91 -8.89 -3.40
N ALA A 133 18.18 -9.92 -2.61
CA ALA A 133 17.87 -9.95 -1.18
C ALA A 133 18.55 -8.79 -0.41
N GLU A 134 19.80 -8.47 -0.77
CA GLU A 134 20.53 -7.35 -0.16
C GLU A 134 19.86 -5.99 -0.43
N ARG A 135 19.27 -5.80 -1.61
CA ARG A 135 18.47 -4.59 -1.92
C ARG A 135 17.26 -4.52 -1.01
N VAL A 136 16.50 -5.62 -0.90
CA VAL A 136 15.31 -5.68 -0.04
C VAL A 136 15.69 -5.37 1.40
N LYS A 137 16.73 -6.02 1.93
CA LYS A 137 17.20 -5.79 3.31
C LYS A 137 17.65 -4.34 3.53
N HIS A 138 18.39 -3.76 2.59
CA HIS A 138 18.80 -2.36 2.67
C HIS A 138 17.60 -1.41 2.72
N VAL A 139 16.64 -1.58 1.81
CA VAL A 139 15.43 -0.73 1.76
C VAL A 139 14.60 -0.88 3.03
N CYS A 140 14.40 -2.11 3.52
CA CYS A 140 13.64 -2.36 4.72
C CYS A 140 14.29 -1.75 5.97
N THR A 141 15.61 -1.88 6.12
CA THR A 141 16.32 -1.52 7.35
C THR A 141 16.95 -0.12 7.28
N ALA A 142 17.80 0.14 6.30
CA ALA A 142 18.54 1.39 6.17
C ALA A 142 17.68 2.54 5.64
N GLU A 143 16.79 2.27 4.67
CA GLU A 143 15.82 3.27 4.19
C GLU A 143 14.55 3.34 5.05
N GLY A 144 14.41 2.47 6.06
CA GLY A 144 13.32 2.50 7.04
C GLY A 144 11.93 2.12 6.50
N ALA A 145 11.86 1.27 5.46
CA ALA A 145 10.57 0.84 4.92
C ALA A 145 9.83 -0.17 5.81
N VAL A 146 10.52 -0.85 6.73
CA VAL A 146 9.93 -1.78 7.70
C VAL A 146 10.32 -1.37 9.11
N ASP A 147 9.35 -1.37 10.02
CA ASP A 147 9.61 -1.08 11.42
C ASP A 147 10.40 -2.23 12.09
N PRO A 148 11.36 -1.94 12.99
CA PRO A 148 12.14 -2.96 13.70
C PRO A 148 11.31 -3.97 14.51
N SER A 149 10.06 -3.66 14.85
CA SER A 149 9.11 -4.58 15.50
C SER A 149 8.57 -5.68 14.57
N ALA A 150 8.70 -5.53 13.25
CA ALA A 150 8.24 -6.49 12.25
C ALA A 150 9.37 -7.05 11.36
N PRO A 151 10.49 -7.56 11.93
CA PRO A 151 11.65 -7.99 11.14
C PRO A 151 11.33 -9.17 10.21
N TRP A 152 10.29 -9.95 10.56
CA TRP A 152 9.80 -11.06 9.73
C TRP A 152 9.38 -10.59 8.32
N LEU A 153 8.90 -9.36 8.18
CA LEU A 153 8.46 -8.83 6.89
C LEU A 153 9.65 -8.63 5.94
N THR A 154 10.78 -8.18 6.47
CA THR A 154 12.05 -8.06 5.72
C THR A 154 12.49 -9.42 5.19
N GLU A 155 12.50 -10.44 6.05
CA GLU A 155 12.90 -11.80 5.64
C GLU A 155 11.90 -12.41 4.65
N PHE A 156 10.61 -12.14 4.83
CA PHE A 156 9.56 -12.61 3.92
C PHE A 156 9.72 -12.07 2.50
N TRP A 157 10.04 -10.78 2.34
CA TRP A 157 10.30 -10.18 1.03
C TRP A 157 11.68 -10.55 0.47
N ALA A 158 12.71 -10.69 1.34
CA ALA A 158 14.06 -11.06 0.93
C ALA A 158 14.21 -12.56 0.57
N GLY A 159 13.20 -13.38 0.89
CA GLY A 159 13.18 -14.85 0.71
C GLY A 159 13.03 -15.34 -0.75
N GLY A 160 13.77 -14.74 -1.69
CA GLY A 160 13.87 -15.23 -3.07
C GLY A 160 12.60 -14.99 -3.92
N ARG A 161 12.01 -13.80 -3.83
CA ARG A 161 10.83 -13.43 -4.62
C ARG A 161 11.24 -12.91 -6.00
N SER A 162 10.56 -13.36 -7.04
CA SER A 162 10.70 -12.80 -8.39
C SER A 162 10.06 -11.42 -8.49
N ARG A 163 10.45 -10.63 -9.50
CA ARG A 163 9.79 -9.34 -9.78
C ARG A 163 8.30 -9.52 -10.07
N ALA A 164 7.90 -10.56 -10.80
CA ALA A 164 6.50 -10.93 -11.01
C ALA A 164 5.78 -11.17 -9.70
N TRP A 165 6.38 -11.97 -8.80
CA TRP A 165 5.76 -12.27 -7.52
C TRP A 165 5.57 -11.01 -6.69
N ILE A 166 6.59 -10.13 -6.60
CA ILE A 166 6.48 -8.87 -5.85
C ILE A 166 5.36 -8.02 -6.47
N LEU A 167 5.38 -7.82 -7.80
CA LEU A 167 4.40 -7.00 -8.49
C LEU A 167 2.97 -7.50 -8.22
N PHE A 168 2.69 -8.77 -8.50
CA PHE A 168 1.34 -9.33 -8.32
C PHE A 168 0.94 -9.42 -6.85
N GLN A 169 1.85 -9.79 -5.95
CA GLN A 169 1.52 -9.91 -4.54
C GLN A 169 1.18 -8.55 -3.92
N THR A 170 2.03 -7.54 -4.16
CA THR A 170 1.97 -6.29 -3.40
C THR A 170 1.08 -5.24 -4.04
N SER A 171 0.93 -5.28 -5.36
CA SER A 171 0.05 -4.35 -6.09
C SER A 171 -1.26 -4.99 -6.56
N LEU A 172 -1.52 -6.26 -6.26
CA LEU A 172 -2.85 -6.87 -6.46
C LEU A 172 -3.32 -7.60 -5.21
N LEU A 173 -2.77 -8.78 -4.91
CA LEU A 173 -3.35 -9.66 -3.88
C LEU A 173 -3.48 -8.98 -2.51
N HIS A 174 -2.43 -8.27 -2.10
CA HIS A 174 -2.42 -7.47 -0.87
C HIS A 174 -3.51 -6.39 -0.91
N VAL A 175 -3.52 -5.56 -1.95
CA VAL A 175 -4.47 -4.45 -2.11
C VAL A 175 -5.91 -4.96 -2.13
N TYR A 176 -6.20 -6.04 -2.87
CA TYR A 176 -7.52 -6.67 -2.88
C TYR A 176 -7.90 -7.22 -1.50
N GLY A 177 -6.98 -7.88 -0.81
CA GLY A 177 -7.22 -8.40 0.53
C GLY A 177 -7.69 -7.31 1.50
N HIS A 178 -6.95 -6.20 1.56
CA HIS A 178 -7.30 -5.08 2.43
C HIS A 178 -8.43 -4.20 1.90
N TYR A 179 -8.69 -4.21 0.59
CA TYR A 179 -9.92 -3.62 0.05
C TYR A 179 -11.15 -4.34 0.57
N PHE A 180 -11.18 -5.67 0.53
CA PHE A 180 -12.30 -6.44 1.08
C PHE A 180 -12.38 -6.33 2.61
N GLU A 181 -11.25 -6.25 3.31
CA GLU A 181 -11.23 -5.89 4.74
C GLU A 181 -11.88 -4.52 4.96
N GLY A 182 -11.51 -3.52 4.16
CA GLY A 182 -12.08 -2.18 4.22
C GLY A 182 -13.59 -2.17 4.00
N LEU A 183 -14.09 -2.95 3.02
CA LEU A 183 -15.54 -3.11 2.81
C LEU A 183 -16.24 -3.74 4.02
N ALA A 184 -15.62 -4.73 4.68
CA ALA A 184 -16.15 -5.29 5.92
C ALA A 184 -16.17 -4.24 7.05
N THR A 185 -15.10 -3.46 7.20
CA THR A 185 -15.02 -2.32 8.15
C THR A 185 -16.11 -1.29 7.89
N LYS A 186 -16.36 -0.91 6.63
CA LYS A 186 -17.49 -0.04 6.25
C LYS A 186 -18.84 -0.64 6.66
N GLY A 187 -19.03 -1.94 6.41
CA GLY A 187 -20.24 -2.66 6.77
C GLY A 187 -20.54 -2.61 8.27
N LEU A 188 -19.51 -2.68 9.11
CA LEU A 188 -19.64 -2.55 10.58
C LEU A 188 -20.07 -1.14 11.01
N TRP A 189 -19.73 -0.11 10.23
CA TRP A 189 -20.26 1.25 10.41
C TRP A 189 -21.71 1.43 9.92
N GLY A 190 -22.31 0.39 9.34
CA GLY A 190 -23.64 0.44 8.74
C GLY A 190 -23.67 0.91 7.28
N ALA A 191 -22.51 1.28 6.71
CA ALA A 191 -22.38 1.63 5.30
C ALA A 191 -22.24 0.33 4.46
N ARG A 192 -23.38 -0.28 4.15
CA ARG A 192 -23.43 -1.56 3.42
C ARG A 192 -23.12 -1.38 1.94
N SER A 193 -22.56 -2.43 1.34
CA SER A 193 -22.36 -2.53 -0.11
C SER A 193 -23.69 -2.30 -0.84
N ARG A 194 -23.65 -1.48 -1.89
CA ARG A 194 -24.80 -1.26 -2.78
C ARG A 194 -24.94 -2.40 -3.78
#